data_AF-A0A484XXE8-F1
#
_entry.id   AF-A0A484XXE8-F1
#
_cell.length_a   1.000
_cell.length_b   1.000
_cell.length_c   1.000
_cell.angle_alpha   90.00
_cell.angle_beta   90.00
_cell.angle_gamma   90.00
#
_symmetry.space_group_name_H-M   'P 1'
#
loop_
_entity.id
_entity.type
_entity.pdbx_description
1 polymer ?
#
loop_
_entity_poly.entity_id
_entity_poly.type
_entity_poly.pdbx_seq_one_letter_code
_entity_poly.pdbx_strand_id
1 'polypeptide(L)'
;MVFVAKEMERQGFTIPLLIGGATTSKAHTAVKIEQNYSGPTVYVQNASRTVGVVSALLSDTQRDEFVARTRKEYETVRIQHGRKKPRTPPVSLEAARENDLAFDWSAIRRRWRIVWACRTSLPALKRCATTSTGRRSL
;
A
#
# COMPACT_ATOMS: atom_id res chain seq x y z
N MET A 1 -4.63 -9.88 0.56
CA MET A 1 -5.70 -10.02 -0.46
C MET A 1 -5.51 -11.23 -1.36
N VAL A 2 -4.32 -11.49 -1.94
CA VAL A 2 -4.07 -12.70 -2.75
C VAL A 2 -4.38 -13.99 -1.99
N PHE A 3 -3.95 -14.09 -0.72
CA PHE A 3 -4.23 -15.24 0.13
C PHE A 3 -5.74 -15.52 0.27
N VAL A 4 -6.55 -14.47 0.48
CA VAL A 4 -8.00 -14.59 0.63
C VAL A 4 -8.64 -15.07 -0.68
N ALA A 5 -8.21 -14.57 -1.83
CA ALA A 5 -8.72 -15.03 -3.13
C ALA A 5 -8.46 -16.54 -3.34
N LYS A 6 -7.25 -17.02 -3.03
CA LYS A 6 -6.92 -18.45 -3.07
C LYS A 6 -7.77 -19.27 -2.12
N GLU A 7 -8.03 -18.75 -0.92
CA GLU A 7 -8.81 -19.44 0.08
C GLU A 7 -10.30 -19.51 -0.29
N MET A 8 -10.82 -18.45 -0.93
CA MET A 8 -12.16 -18.45 -1.50
C MET A 8 -12.30 -19.48 -2.63
N GLU A 9 -11.28 -19.62 -3.49
CA GLU A 9 -11.25 -20.67 -4.51
C GLU A 9 -11.19 -22.06 -3.88
N ARG A 10 -10.32 -22.26 -2.87
CA ARG A 10 -10.17 -23.53 -2.16
C ARG A 10 -11.48 -23.99 -1.51
N GLN A 11 -12.27 -23.05 -0.99
CA GLN A 11 -13.56 -23.33 -0.37
C GLN A 11 -14.73 -23.33 -1.37
N GLY A 12 -14.47 -23.10 -2.67
CA GLY A 12 -15.49 -23.16 -3.71
C GLY A 12 -16.52 -22.01 -3.67
N PHE A 13 -16.12 -20.83 -3.20
CA PHE A 13 -17.01 -19.67 -3.24
C PHE A 13 -17.32 -19.24 -4.67
N THR A 14 -18.52 -18.70 -4.87
CA THR A 14 -18.98 -18.16 -6.16
C THR A 14 -19.42 -16.69 -6.09
N ILE A 15 -19.39 -16.11 -4.89
CA ILE A 15 -19.77 -14.73 -4.61
C ILE A 15 -18.70 -13.74 -5.12
N PRO A 16 -19.06 -12.50 -5.46
CA PRO A 16 -18.09 -11.51 -5.90
C PRO A 16 -17.13 -11.07 -4.78
N LEU A 17 -15.84 -10.98 -5.10
CA LEU A 17 -14.78 -10.45 -4.24
C LEU A 17 -14.50 -8.98 -4.60
N LEU A 18 -14.81 -8.07 -3.68
CA LEU A 18 -14.54 -6.64 -3.81
C LEU A 18 -13.23 -6.27 -3.12
N ILE A 19 -12.33 -5.62 -3.86
CA ILE A 19 -11.02 -5.19 -3.38
C ILE A 19 -10.96 -3.65 -3.38
N GLY A 20 -10.53 -3.06 -2.28
CA GLY A 20 -10.31 -1.63 -2.15
C GLY A 20 -9.33 -1.29 -1.04
N GLY A 21 -8.99 0.00 -0.92
CA GLY A 21 -8.05 0.52 0.07
C GLY A 21 -6.79 1.14 -0.53
N ALA A 22 -6.04 1.87 0.28
CA ALA A 22 -4.94 2.75 -0.15
C ALA A 22 -3.81 2.03 -0.92
N THR A 23 -3.50 0.79 -0.54
CA THR A 23 -2.43 -0.01 -1.16
C THR A 23 -2.90 -0.82 -2.36
N THR A 24 -4.21 -0.85 -2.62
CA THR A 24 -4.79 -1.65 -3.69
C THR A 24 -4.87 -0.82 -4.97
N SER A 25 -4.68 -1.50 -6.10
CA SER A 25 -4.79 -0.86 -7.41
C SER A 25 -5.37 -1.84 -8.41
N LYS A 26 -5.90 -1.29 -9.51
CA LYS A 26 -6.40 -2.08 -10.63
C LYS A 26 -5.31 -3.00 -11.20
N ALA A 27 -4.09 -2.49 -11.34
CA ALA A 27 -2.95 -3.26 -11.85
C ALA A 27 -2.59 -4.42 -10.92
N HIS A 28 -2.45 -4.17 -9.61
CA HIS A 28 -2.16 -5.23 -8.65
C HIS A 28 -3.28 -6.30 -8.63
N THR A 29 -4.54 -5.88 -8.70
CA THR A 29 -5.68 -6.80 -8.68
C THR A 29 -5.72 -7.69 -9.93
N ALA A 30 -5.57 -7.10 -11.11
CA ALA A 30 -5.58 -7.83 -12.38
C ALA A 30 -4.40 -8.80 -12.54
N VAL A 31 -3.21 -8.40 -12.07
CA VAL A 31 -1.97 -9.19 -12.26
C VAL A 31 -1.80 -10.26 -11.18
N LYS A 32 -2.19 -9.97 -9.93
CA LYS A 32 -1.83 -10.83 -8.79
C LYS A 32 -3.00 -11.43 -8.04
N ILE A 33 -4.21 -10.86 -8.10
CA ILE A 33 -5.35 -11.33 -7.28
C ILE A 33 -6.32 -12.16 -8.13
N GLU A 34 -6.85 -11.58 -9.22
CA GLU A 34 -7.97 -12.17 -9.99
C GLU A 34 -7.69 -13.58 -10.53
N GLN A 35 -6.44 -13.88 -10.92
CA GLN A 35 -6.06 -15.22 -11.41
C GLN A 35 -6.20 -16.35 -10.36
N ASN A 36 -6.36 -16.01 -9.09
CA ASN A 36 -6.43 -17.00 -8.02
C ASN A 36 -7.87 -17.28 -7.57
N TYR A 37 -8.87 -16.66 -8.20
CA TYR A 37 -10.27 -16.87 -7.87
C TYR A 37 -11.11 -16.89 -9.14
N SER A 38 -11.85 -17.98 -9.34
CA SER A 38 -12.72 -18.20 -10.50
C SER A 38 -13.96 -17.31 -10.49
N GLY A 39 -14.40 -16.85 -9.31
CA GLY A 39 -15.50 -15.91 -9.18
C GLY A 39 -15.14 -14.47 -9.57
N PRO A 40 -16.13 -13.55 -9.64
CA PRO A 40 -15.87 -12.16 -10.01
C PRO A 40 -14.97 -11.47 -8.98
N THR A 41 -13.81 -10.96 -9.40
CA THR A 41 -12.93 -10.14 -8.56
C THR A 41 -12.92 -8.72 -9.11
N VAL A 42 -13.30 -7.73 -8.29
CA VAL A 42 -13.43 -6.34 -8.76
C VAL A 42 -12.72 -5.38 -7.81
N TYR A 43 -11.80 -4.60 -8.35
CA TYR A 43 -11.19 -3.45 -7.68
C TYR A 43 -12.08 -2.21 -7.80
N VAL A 44 -12.32 -1.56 -6.66
CA VAL A 44 -13.05 -0.29 -6.59
C VAL A 44 -12.18 0.78 -5.95
N GLN A 45 -12.12 1.94 -6.59
CA GLN A 45 -11.21 3.03 -6.20
C GLN A 45 -11.65 3.78 -4.95
N ASN A 46 -12.96 3.95 -4.75
CA ASN A 46 -13.53 4.72 -3.64
C ASN A 46 -14.97 4.28 -3.35
N ALA A 47 -15.49 4.70 -2.19
CA ALA A 47 -16.82 4.29 -1.72
C ALA A 47 -17.97 4.73 -2.64
N SER A 48 -17.89 5.93 -3.24
CA SER A 48 -18.95 6.42 -4.12
C SER A 48 -19.13 5.54 -5.37
N ARG A 49 -18.04 4.99 -5.91
CA ARG A 49 -18.10 4.07 -7.05
C ARG A 49 -18.53 2.65 -6.67
N THR A 50 -18.39 2.26 -5.40
CA THR A 50 -18.79 0.93 -4.92
C THR A 50 -20.28 0.68 -5.11
N VAL A 51 -21.13 1.69 -4.91
CA VAL A 51 -22.58 1.55 -5.05
C VAL A 51 -22.98 1.09 -6.45
N GLY A 52 -22.42 1.72 -7.49
CA GLY A 52 -22.70 1.33 -8.88
C GLY A 52 -22.17 -0.05 -9.23
N VAL A 53 -21.00 -0.42 -8.69
CA VAL A 53 -20.40 -1.76 -8.92
C VAL A 53 -21.24 -2.85 -8.25
N VAL A 54 -21.63 -2.67 -6.99
CA VAL A 54 -22.45 -3.64 -6.25
C VAL A 54 -23.82 -3.79 -6.91
N SER A 55 -24.45 -2.68 -7.32
CA SER A 55 -25.72 -2.71 -8.05
C SER A 55 -25.62 -3.53 -9.35
N ALA A 56 -24.57 -3.32 -10.14
CA ALA A 56 -24.34 -4.08 -11.36
C ALA A 56 -24.07 -5.58 -11.09
N LEU A 57 -23.35 -5.92 -10.02
CA LEU A 57 -23.02 -7.31 -9.67
C LEU A 57 -24.22 -8.10 -9.13
N LEU A 58 -25.19 -7.42 -8.52
CA LEU A 58 -26.43 -8.02 -7.99
C LEU A 58 -27.58 -8.01 -9.00
N SER A 59 -27.47 -7.27 -10.10
CA SER A 59 -28.49 -7.18 -11.13
C SER A 59 -28.44 -8.39 -12.07
N ASP A 60 -29.55 -9.11 -12.21
CA ASP A 60 -29.65 -10.31 -13.07
C ASP A 60 -29.35 -10.04 -14.55
N THR A 61 -29.62 -8.83 -15.02
CA THR A 61 -29.41 -8.43 -16.42
C THR A 61 -28.00 -7.90 -16.69
N GLN A 62 -27.41 -7.20 -15.72
CA GLN A 62 -26.13 -6.50 -15.92
C GLN A 62 -24.92 -7.30 -15.42
N ARG A 63 -25.12 -8.28 -14.53
CA ARG A 63 -24.03 -9.00 -13.88
C ARG A 63 -23.07 -9.63 -14.87
N ASP A 64 -23.58 -10.42 -15.81
CA ASP A 64 -22.72 -11.20 -16.71
C ASP A 64 -21.95 -10.29 -17.68
N GLU A 65 -22.61 -9.27 -18.23
CA GLU A 65 -21.98 -8.26 -19.07
C GLU A 65 -20.91 -7.48 -18.30
N PHE A 66 -21.21 -7.07 -17.07
CA PHE A 66 -20.28 -6.35 -16.20
C PHE A 66 -19.04 -7.19 -15.90
N VAL A 67 -19.22 -8.45 -15.50
CA VAL A 67 -18.12 -9.37 -15.19
C VAL A 67 -17.26 -9.64 -16.42
N ALA A 68 -17.87 -9.91 -17.58
CA ALA A 68 -17.14 -10.13 -18.83
C ALA A 68 -16.32 -8.89 -19.23
N ARG A 69 -16.92 -7.70 -19.12
CA ARG A 69 -16.24 -6.43 -19.38
C ARG A 69 -15.06 -6.21 -18.44
N THR A 70 -15.23 -6.44 -17.14
CA THR A 70 -14.15 -6.31 -16.15
C THR A 70 -13.01 -7.30 -16.39
N ARG A 71 -13.32 -8.57 -16.73
CA ARG A 71 -12.28 -9.56 -17.07
C ARG A 71 -11.46 -9.15 -18.28
N LYS A 72 -12.12 -8.68 -19.36
CA LYS A 72 -11.43 -8.17 -20.55
C LYS A 72 -10.56 -6.96 -20.24
N GLU A 73 -11.05 -6.07 -19.38
CA GLU A 73 -10.31 -4.89 -18.92
C GLU A 73 -9.06 -5.30 -18.12
N TYR A 74 -9.14 -6.34 -17.30
CA TYR A 74 -8.01 -6.85 -16.52
C TYR A 74 -6.99 -7.58 -17.38
N GLU A 75 -7.45 -8.33 -18.38
CA GLU A 75 -6.56 -8.96 -19.37
C GLU A 75 -5.74 -7.90 -20.12
N THR A 76 -6.39 -6.83 -20.58
CA THR A 76 -5.71 -5.70 -21.21
C THR A 76 -4.65 -5.10 -20.29
N VAL A 77 -4.97 -4.90 -19.01
CA VAL A 77 -4.02 -4.36 -18.02
C VAL A 77 -2.85 -5.32 -17.78
N ARG A 78 -3.08 -6.64 -17.77
CA ARG A 78 -2.02 -7.65 -17.64
C ARG A 78 -1.04 -7.57 -18.81
N ILE A 79 -1.56 -7.56 -20.03
CA ILE A 79 -0.73 -7.48 -21.25
C ILE A 79 0.09 -6.18 -21.24
N GLN A 80 -0.55 -5.05 -20.90
CA GLN A 80 0.14 -3.76 -20.80
C GLN A 80 1.23 -3.78 -19.72
N HIS A 81 0.96 -4.35 -18.55
CA HIS A 81 1.93 -4.45 -17.47
C HIS A 81 3.11 -5.36 -17.85
N GLY A 82 2.85 -6.49 -18.50
CA GLY A 82 3.90 -7.40 -19.00
C GLY A 82 4.79 -6.78 -20.07
N ARG A 83 4.27 -5.82 -20.84
CA ARG A 83 5.05 -5.04 -21.82
C ARG A 83 5.87 -3.90 -21.20
N LYS A 84 5.66 -3.56 -19.93
CA LYS A 84 6.42 -2.47 -19.28
C LYS A 84 7.88 -2.88 -19.13
N LYS A 85 8.75 -2.24 -19.91
CA LYS A 85 10.19 -2.24 -19.65
C LYS A 85 10.51 -1.19 -18.58
N PRO A 86 11.46 -1.47 -17.67
CA PRO A 86 11.93 -0.45 -16.73
C PRO A 86 12.42 0.77 -17.51
N ARG A 87 11.99 1.97 -17.12
CA ARG A 87 12.43 3.24 -17.75
C ARG A 87 13.93 3.46 -17.56
N THR A 88 14.46 3.05 -16.42
CA THR A 88 15.88 3.08 -16.09
C THR A 88 16.38 1.65 -15.90
N PRO A 89 17.51 1.28 -16.50
CA PRO A 89 18.12 -0.02 -16.27
C PRO A 89 18.33 -0.25 -14.76
N PRO A 90 18.04 -1.45 -14.25
CA PRO A 90 18.41 -1.78 -12.88
C PRO A 90 19.93 -1.77 -12.74
N VAL A 91 20.43 -1.20 -11.64
CA VAL A 91 21.84 -1.23 -11.25
C VAL A 91 22.09 -2.38 -10.29
N SER A 92 23.34 -2.86 -10.20
CA SER A 92 23.70 -3.86 -9.20
C SER A 92 23.62 -3.26 -7.80
N LEU A 93 23.45 -4.12 -6.79
CA LEU A 93 23.38 -3.69 -5.40
C LEU A 93 24.71 -3.04 -4.97
N GLU A 94 25.83 -3.53 -5.50
CA GLU A 94 27.17 -3.00 -5.23
C GLU A 94 27.30 -1.57 -5.78
N ALA A 95 26.96 -1.35 -7.05
CA ALA A 95 27.02 -0.02 -7.66
C ALA A 95 26.06 0.98 -6.99
N ALA A 96 24.89 0.52 -6.55
CA ALA A 96 23.94 1.35 -5.79
C ALA A 96 24.49 1.76 -4.42
N ARG A 97 25.25 0.88 -3.75
CA ARG A 97 25.89 1.18 -2.46
C ARG A 97 27.13 2.07 -2.62
N GLU A 98 27.88 1.92 -3.71
CA GLU A 98 28.99 2.83 -4.03
C GLU A 98 28.48 4.24 -4.33
N ASN A 99 27.28 4.36 -4.92
CA ASN A 99 26.59 5.62 -5.14
C ASN A 99 25.66 6.02 -3.98
N ASP A 100 26.09 5.81 -2.74
CA ASP A 100 25.39 6.33 -1.55
C ASP A 100 25.47 7.87 -1.51
N LEU A 101 24.67 8.47 -0.63
CA LEU A 101 24.68 9.90 -0.36
C LEU A 101 26.10 10.36 0.04
N ALA A 102 26.75 11.11 -0.85
CA ALA A 102 28.01 11.79 -0.56
C ALA A 102 27.77 12.87 0.51
N PHE A 103 28.08 12.54 1.76
CA PHE A 103 27.80 13.39 2.91
C PHE A 103 28.99 13.44 3.87
N ASP A 104 29.37 14.63 4.31
CA ASP A 104 30.43 14.81 5.31
C ASP A 104 29.87 14.60 6.73
N TRP A 105 30.08 13.38 7.24
CA TRP A 105 29.69 13.00 8.59
C TRP A 105 30.44 13.74 9.70
N SER A 106 31.62 14.30 9.42
CA SER A 106 32.45 15.01 10.40
C SER A 106 31.97 16.44 10.66
N ALA A 107 31.38 17.08 9.66
CA ALA A 107 30.77 18.40 9.76
C ALA A 107 29.39 18.40 10.47
N ILE A 108 28.84 17.23 10.79
CA ILE A 108 27.58 17.14 11.53
C ILE A 108 27.78 17.59 12.98
N ARG A 109 27.19 18.73 13.33
CA ARG A 109 26.90 19.07 14.72
C ARG A 109 25.67 18.30 15.15
N ARG A 110 25.87 17.11 15.73
CA ARG A 110 24.76 16.32 16.30
C ARG A 110 24.08 17.17 17.36
N ARG A 111 22.83 17.57 17.10
CA ARG A 111 21.99 18.15 18.14
C ARG A 111 21.68 17.03 19.13
N TRP A 112 22.34 17.07 20.29
CA TRP A 112 22.01 16.21 21.41
C TRP A 112 20.53 16.39 21.74
N ARG A 113 19.73 15.35 21.47
CA ARG A 113 18.32 15.34 21.82
C ARG A 113 18.23 14.95 23.30
N ILE A 114 18.02 15.94 24.16
CA ILE A 114 17.98 15.81 25.64
C ILE A 114 16.79 14.94 26.12
N VAL A 115 15.82 14.64 25.26
CA VAL A 115 14.67 13.80 25.65
C VAL A 115 14.89 12.36 25.18
N TRP A 116 15.52 11.58 26.05
CA TRP A 116 15.51 10.12 26.05
C TRP A 116 14.78 9.62 27.32
N ALA A 117 13.48 9.91 27.43
CA ALA A 117 12.57 9.18 28.32
C ALA A 117 11.11 9.53 27.97
N CYS A 118 10.38 8.60 27.35
CA CYS A 118 8.94 8.54 27.54
C CYS A 118 8.72 7.76 28.84
N ARG A 119 8.65 8.45 29.98
CA ARG A 119 8.37 7.83 31.28
C ARG A 119 6.86 7.58 31.39
N THR A 120 6.38 6.49 30.78
CA THR A 120 5.04 5.95 31.04
C THR A 120 5.06 5.11 32.32
N SER A 121 5.01 5.81 33.46
CA SER A 121 4.35 5.38 34.71
C SER A 121 4.83 6.26 35.86
N LEU A 122 3.91 7.05 36.41
CA LEU A 122 3.67 7.23 37.85
C LEU A 122 2.59 8.30 38.03
N PRO A 123 1.51 8.03 38.78
CA PRO A 123 0.54 9.04 39.14
C PRO A 123 1.15 9.99 40.16
N ALA A 124 0.93 11.29 39.95
CA ALA A 124 1.01 12.38 40.91
C ALA A 124 2.23 12.42 41.87
N LEU A 125 3.20 13.30 41.61
CA LEU A 125 3.71 14.21 42.65
C LEU A 125 4.54 15.37 42.07
N LYS A 126 4.08 16.57 42.39
CA LYS A 126 4.76 17.89 42.45
C LYS A 126 6.28 17.92 42.21
N ARG A 127 6.70 18.66 41.17
CA ARG A 127 7.61 19.86 41.24
C ARG A 127 8.03 20.27 39.83
N CYS A 128 7.46 21.36 39.32
CA CYS A 128 8.08 22.14 38.24
C CYS A 128 9.30 22.85 38.82
N ALA A 129 10.49 22.45 38.38
CA ALA A 129 11.69 23.29 38.47
C ALA A 129 12.08 23.68 37.06
N THR A 130 11.60 24.85 36.64
CA THR A 130 12.09 25.58 35.47
C THR A 130 13.47 26.13 35.81
N THR A 131 14.55 25.45 35.42
CA THR A 131 15.87 26.08 35.35
C THR A 131 16.09 26.61 33.94
N SER A 132 16.19 27.93 33.91
CA SER A 132 16.38 28.81 32.77
C SER A 132 17.62 28.48 31.94
N THR A 133 17.48 28.72 30.65
CA THR A 133 18.52 28.86 29.64
C THR A 133 19.70 29.72 30.10
N GLY A 134 20.85 29.08 30.32
CA GLY A 134 22.15 29.75 30.41
C GLY A 134 22.83 29.78 29.04
N ARG A 135 22.80 30.95 28.37
CA ARG A 135 23.79 31.32 27.34
C ARG A 135 25.20 31.21 27.95
N ARG A 136 26.09 30.47 27.32
CA ARG A 136 27.53 30.77 27.36
C ARG A 136 28.06 30.81 25.94
N SER A 137 28.29 32.04 25.51
CA SER A 137 29.30 32.43 24.53
C SER A 137 30.68 31.93 24.98
N LEU A 138 31.33 31.15 24.12
CA LEU A 138 32.62 31.41 23.47
C LEU A 138 32.82 30.33 22.40
#